data_AF-A0A7S2SDU3-F1
#
_entry.id   AF-A0A7S2SDU3-F1
#
_cell.length_a   1.000
_cell.length_b   1.000
_cell.length_c   1.000
_cell.angle_alpha   90.00
_cell.angle_beta   90.00
_cell.angle_gamma   90.00
#
_symmetry.space_group_name_H-M   'P 1'
#
loop_
_entity.id
_entity.type
_entity.pdbx_description
1 polymer ?
#
loop_
_entity_poly.entity_id
_entity_poly.type
_entity_poly.pdbx_seq_one_letter_code
_entity_poly.pdbx_strand_id
1 'polypeptide(L)'
;MGRSEDENEWRGLTRLKAEGYGILCRRFDEVEAGIDAGMDLKKMTTAEVQAHLTEFGLEPSLGTHGKIRGLSGGQKSKLVFAAAMWTRPHVLVLDEPTNHLDLDMIE
;
A
#
# COMPACT_ATOMS: atom_id res chain seq x y z
N MET A 1 -18.95 -4.85 -4.02
CA MET A 1 -19.31 -6.27 -4.15
C MET A 1 -18.02 -7.04 -4.24
N GLY A 2 -17.57 -7.63 -3.13
CA GLY A 2 -16.48 -8.60 -3.13
C GLY A 2 -17.07 -9.98 -3.39
N ARG A 3 -16.40 -10.78 -4.20
CA ARG A 3 -16.77 -12.19 -4.47
C ARG A 3 -16.63 -13.01 -3.18
N SER A 4 -17.47 -14.05 -3.01
CA SER A 4 -17.40 -14.96 -1.85
C SER A 4 -16.04 -15.64 -1.78
N GLU A 5 -15.52 -15.96 -0.58
CA GLU A 5 -14.27 -16.72 -0.42
C GLU A 5 -14.33 -18.10 -1.09
N ASP A 6 -15.54 -18.61 -1.34
CA ASP A 6 -15.82 -19.84 -2.09
C ASP A 6 -15.56 -19.72 -3.60
N GLU A 7 -15.37 -18.50 -4.12
CA GLU A 7 -15.04 -18.23 -5.53
C GLU A 7 -13.52 -18.14 -5.78
N ASN A 8 -12.69 -18.46 -4.79
CA ASN A 8 -11.24 -18.47 -4.93
C ASN A 8 -10.78 -19.61 -5.85
N GLU A 9 -10.33 -19.27 -7.06
CA GLU A 9 -9.75 -20.22 -8.02
C GLU A 9 -8.23 -20.14 -7.97
N TRP A 10 -7.56 -21.28 -7.78
CA TRP A 10 -6.11 -21.34 -7.93
C TRP A 10 -5.73 -21.23 -9.41
N ARG A 11 -4.92 -20.22 -9.75
CA ARG A 11 -4.40 -20.00 -11.10
C ARG A 11 -2.88 -19.99 -11.09
N GLY A 12 -2.27 -20.77 -11.98
CA GLY A 12 -0.81 -20.86 -12.09
C GLY A 12 -0.16 -19.56 -12.59
N LEU A 13 1.10 -19.34 -12.22
CA LEU A 13 1.89 -18.13 -12.51
C LEU A 13 1.92 -17.76 -14.01
N THR A 14 2.10 -18.75 -14.88
CA THR A 14 2.12 -18.56 -16.34
C THR A 14 0.82 -17.94 -16.84
N ARG A 15 -0.31 -18.40 -16.30
CA ARG A 15 -1.64 -17.93 -16.66
C ARG A 15 -1.90 -16.52 -16.12
N LEU A 16 -1.53 -16.25 -14.87
CA LEU A 16 -1.63 -14.92 -14.27
C LEU A 16 -0.83 -13.87 -15.05
N LYS A 17 0.40 -14.21 -15.46
CA LYS A 17 1.23 -13.32 -16.29
C LYS A 17 0.60 -13.08 -17.67
N ALA A 18 0.04 -14.12 -18.30
CA ALA A 18 -0.65 -14.00 -19.59
C ALA A 18 -1.94 -13.17 -19.51
N GLU A 19 -2.65 -13.21 -18.38
CA GLU A 19 -3.86 -12.42 -18.12
C GLU A 19 -3.56 -10.96 -17.72
N GLY A 20 -2.30 -10.53 -17.74
CA GLY A 20 -1.89 -9.15 -17.50
C GLY A 20 -1.55 -8.82 -16.04
N TYR A 21 -1.60 -9.80 -15.14
CA TYR A 21 -1.27 -9.60 -13.71
C TYR A 21 0.24 -9.62 -13.41
N GLY A 22 1.10 -9.50 -14.43
CA GLY A 22 2.55 -9.64 -14.27
C GLY A 22 3.19 -8.67 -13.26
N ILE A 23 2.66 -7.44 -13.14
CA ILE A 23 3.13 -6.46 -12.13
C ILE A 23 2.77 -6.92 -10.71
N LEU A 24 1.57 -7.47 -10.53
CA LEU A 24 1.11 -7.98 -9.23
C LEU A 24 1.92 -9.22 -8.81
N CYS A 25 2.18 -10.15 -9.74
CA CYS A 25 3.04 -11.29 -9.47
C CYS A 25 4.45 -10.83 -9.04
N ARG A 26 5.05 -9.89 -9.77
CA ARG A 26 6.39 -9.38 -9.43
C ARG A 26 6.44 -8.74 -8.05
N ARG A 27 5.45 -7.91 -7.70
CA ARG A 27 5.36 -7.31 -6.36
C ARG A 27 5.21 -8.35 -5.27
N PHE A 28 4.46 -9.41 -5.53
CA PHE A 28 4.32 -10.51 -4.57
C PHE A 28 5.65 -11.25 -4.38
N ASP A 29 6.34 -11.59 -5.48
CA ASP A 29 7.66 -12.23 -5.45
C ASP A 29 8.68 -11.37 -4.67
N GLU A 30 8.67 -10.04 -4.87
CA GLU A 30 9.54 -9.08 -4.15
C GLU A 30 9.27 -9.07 -2.63
N VAL A 31 8.01 -9.14 -2.24
CA VAL A 31 7.60 -9.21 -0.82
C VAL A 31 8.03 -10.54 -0.20
N GLU A 32 7.80 -11.66 -0.88
CA GLU A 32 8.18 -13.01 -0.42
C GLU A 32 9.70 -13.13 -0.26
N ALA A 33 10.46 -12.73 -1.29
CA ALA A 33 11.92 -12.69 -1.22
C ALA A 33 12.43 -11.78 -0.09
N GLY A 34 11.69 -10.70 0.20
CA GLY A 34 11.98 -9.82 1.32
C GLY A 34 11.81 -10.47 2.70
N ILE A 35 10.74 -11.24 2.87
CA ILE A 35 10.48 -12.02 4.10
C ILE A 35 11.57 -13.08 4.28
N ASP A 36 11.90 -13.82 3.22
CA ASP A 36 12.94 -14.85 3.24
C ASP A 36 14.32 -14.27 3.54
N ALA A 37 14.59 -13.04 3.09
CA ALA A 37 15.81 -12.30 3.41
C ALA A 37 15.83 -11.73 4.85
N GLY A 38 14.79 -11.97 5.64
CA GLY A 38 14.69 -11.52 7.03
C GLY A 38 14.29 -10.05 7.19
N MET A 39 13.68 -9.43 6.18
CA MET A 39 13.09 -8.09 6.35
C MET A 39 11.84 -8.17 7.25
N ASP A 40 11.78 -7.29 8.25
CA ASP A 40 10.63 -7.16 9.16
C ASP A 40 9.46 -6.45 8.47
N LEU A 41 8.75 -7.20 7.63
CA LEU A 41 7.56 -6.72 6.94
C LEU A 41 6.37 -6.66 7.91
N LYS A 42 5.69 -5.52 7.96
CA LYS A 42 4.45 -5.36 8.74
C LYS A 42 3.43 -6.40 8.28
N LYS A 43 2.84 -7.13 9.24
CA LYS A 43 1.70 -8.01 8.95
C LYS A 43 0.54 -7.16 8.44
N MET A 44 -0.11 -7.60 7.36
CA MET A 44 -1.25 -6.90 6.79
C MET A 44 -2.53 -7.16 7.58
N THR A 45 -2.57 -6.68 8.82
CA THR A 45 -3.73 -6.70 9.71
C THR A 45 -4.40 -5.34 9.75
N THR A 46 -5.70 -5.29 10.04
CA THR A 46 -6.43 -4.01 10.17
C THR A 46 -5.80 -3.09 11.20
N ALA A 47 -5.36 -3.63 12.34
CA ALA A 47 -4.71 -2.86 13.40
C ALA A 47 -3.38 -2.22 12.94
N GLU A 48 -2.55 -2.98 12.22
CA GLU A 48 -1.28 -2.47 11.67
C GLU A 48 -1.51 -1.41 10.59
N VAL A 49 -2.49 -1.62 9.71
CA VAL A 49 -2.86 -0.62 8.70
C VAL A 49 -3.32 0.68 9.37
N GLN A 50 -4.17 0.58 10.39
CA GLN A 50 -4.66 1.74 11.15
C GLN A 50 -3.54 2.48 11.90
N ALA A 51 -2.64 1.74 12.55
CA ALA A 51 -1.48 2.30 13.21
C ALA A 51 -0.56 3.02 12.20
N HIS A 52 -0.30 2.39 11.06
CA HIS A 52 0.51 3.00 10.02
C HIS A 52 -0.13 4.24 9.40
N LEU A 53 -1.44 4.25 9.15
CA LEU A 53 -2.12 5.46 8.67
C LEU A 53 -1.98 6.62 9.67
N THR A 54 -2.01 6.32 10.96
CA THR A 54 -1.81 7.31 12.03
C THR A 54 -0.41 7.92 11.98
N GLU A 55 0.63 7.14 11.68
CA GLU A 55 2.02 7.62 11.50
C GLU A 55 2.11 8.70 10.39
N PHE A 56 1.21 8.68 9.41
CA PHE A 56 1.14 9.64 8.30
C PHE A 56 0.07 10.73 8.52
N GLY A 57 -0.52 10.81 9.72
CA GLY A 57 -1.55 11.79 10.05
C GLY A 57 -2.86 11.57 9.29
N LEU A 58 -3.16 10.32 8.90
CA LEU A 58 -4.41 9.92 8.30
C LEU A 58 -5.30 9.24 9.34
N GLU A 59 -6.60 9.50 9.27
CA GLU A 59 -7.57 8.91 10.18
C GLU A 59 -7.62 7.38 10.00
N PRO A 60 -7.52 6.58 11.09
CA PRO A 60 -7.57 5.12 11.02
C PRO A 60 -8.79 4.55 10.30
N SER A 61 -9.94 5.22 10.42
CA SER A 61 -11.20 4.78 9.82
C SER A 61 -11.13 4.75 8.27
N LEU A 62 -10.21 5.51 7.66
CA LEU A 62 -9.97 5.50 6.23
C LEU A 62 -9.51 4.14 5.72
N GLY A 63 -8.73 3.39 6.53
CA GLY A 63 -8.24 2.06 6.17
C GLY A 63 -9.32 0.97 6.18
N THR A 64 -10.49 1.24 6.75
CA THR A 64 -11.57 0.23 6.90
C THR A 64 -12.82 0.59 6.10
N HIS A 65 -13.21 1.87 6.07
CA HIS A 65 -14.46 2.32 5.46
C HIS A 65 -14.27 3.49 4.47
N GLY A 66 -13.05 4.03 4.35
CA GLY A 66 -12.76 5.18 3.50
C GLY A 66 -12.70 4.83 2.02
N LYS A 67 -13.31 5.66 1.17
CA LYS A 67 -13.11 5.60 -0.29
C LYS A 67 -12.02 6.58 -0.69
N ILE A 68 -10.99 6.11 -1.38
CA ILE A 68 -9.88 6.95 -1.89
C ILE A 68 -10.38 8.15 -2.72
N ARG A 69 -11.48 7.98 -3.47
CA ARG A 69 -12.07 9.05 -4.28
C ARG A 69 -12.48 10.29 -3.48
N GLY A 70 -12.86 10.11 -2.21
CA GLY A 70 -13.33 11.20 -1.34
C GLY A 70 -12.22 11.94 -0.60
N LEU A 71 -10.96 11.51 -0.74
CA LEU A 71 -9.83 12.14 -0.06
C LEU A 71 -9.46 13.49 -0.69
N SER A 72 -9.05 14.45 0.13
CA SER A 72 -8.44 15.70 -0.33
C SER A 72 -7.13 15.45 -1.08
N GLY A 73 -6.63 16.45 -1.82
CA GLY A 73 -5.33 16.37 -2.50
C GLY A 73 -4.21 15.97 -1.54
N GLY A 74 -4.04 16.72 -0.44
CA GLY A 74 -3.03 16.42 0.58
C GLY A 74 -3.22 15.06 1.28
N GLN A 75 -4.45 14.61 1.51
CA GLN A 75 -4.71 13.27 2.05
C GLN A 75 -4.29 12.16 1.07
N LYS A 76 -4.49 12.35 -0.24
CA LYS A 76 -4.02 11.39 -1.26
C LYS A 76 -2.50 11.34 -1.29
N SER A 77 -1.82 12.47 -1.20
CA SER A 77 -0.36 12.53 -1.13
C SER A 77 0.17 11.77 0.08
N LYS A 78 -0.37 12.05 1.27
CA LYS A 78 -0.02 11.33 2.51
C LYS A 78 -0.27 9.82 2.39
N LEU A 79 -1.37 9.42 1.74
CA LEU A 79 -1.70 8.01 1.53
C LEU A 79 -0.71 7.33 0.57
N VAL A 80 -0.24 8.03 -0.47
CA VAL A 80 0.80 7.52 -1.37
C VAL A 80 2.11 7.33 -0.60
N PHE A 81 2.49 8.28 0.25
CA PHE A 81 3.67 8.15 1.11
C PHE A 81 3.54 6.98 2.09
N ALA A 82 2.40 6.83 2.76
CA ALA A 82 2.12 5.70 3.63
C ALA A 82 2.26 4.37 2.85
N ALA A 83 1.64 4.27 1.68
CA ALA A 83 1.74 3.07 0.85
C ALA A 83 3.18 2.75 0.41
N ALA A 84 3.97 3.77 0.06
CA ALA A 84 5.37 3.60 -0.33
C ALA A 84 6.27 3.16 0.84
N MET A 85 5.94 3.61 2.06
CA MET A 85 6.70 3.31 3.28
C MET A 85 6.27 2.00 3.98
N TRP A 86 5.21 1.35 3.52
CA TRP A 86 4.69 0.12 4.13
C TRP A 86 5.74 -0.99 4.27
N THR A 87 6.59 -1.14 3.25
CA THR A 87 7.67 -2.15 3.21
C THR A 87 8.94 -1.70 3.93
N ARG A 88 8.92 -0.56 4.63
CA ARG A 88 10.08 0.05 5.31
C ARG A 88 11.33 0.12 4.40
N PRO A 89 11.23 0.75 3.22
CA PRO A 89 12.37 0.86 2.32
C PRO A 89 13.51 1.66 2.95
N HIS A 90 14.75 1.21 2.74
CA HIS A 90 15.95 1.94 3.17
C HIS A 90 16.18 3.22 2.34
N VAL A 91 15.73 3.21 1.08
CA VAL A 91 15.86 4.32 0.14
C VAL A 91 14.52 4.53 -0.55
N LEU A 92 14.02 5.76 -0.48
CA LEU A 92 12.82 6.20 -1.19
C LEU A 92 13.22 7.28 -2.19
N VAL A 93 12.99 7.02 -3.48
CA VAL A 93 13.24 7.99 -4.55
C VAL A 93 11.91 8.64 -4.92
N LEU A 94 11.86 9.96 -4.84
CA LEU A 94 10.66 10.75 -5.11
C LEU A 94 11.00 11.73 -6.22
N ASP A 95 10.14 11.78 -7.24
CA ASP A 95 10.21 12.78 -8.28
C ASP A 95 9.28 13.94 -7.90
N GLU A 96 9.80 15.16 -7.83
CA GLU A 96 9.06 16.40 -7.48
C GLU A 96 8.12 16.29 -6.26
N PRO A 97 8.63 15.88 -5.07
CA PRO A 97 7.77 15.58 -3.91
C PRO A 97 7.00 16.81 -3.38
N THR A 98 7.50 18.01 -3.63
CA THR A 98 6.93 19.27 -3.13
C THR A 98 5.65 19.69 -3.84
N ASN A 99 5.38 19.21 -5.05
CA ASN A 99 4.21 19.64 -5.84
C ASN A 99 2.87 19.08 -5.34
N HIS A 100 2.93 18.10 -4.43
CA HIS A 100 1.77 17.42 -3.84
C HIS A 100 1.78 17.47 -2.30
N LEU A 101 2.83 18.04 -1.72
CA LEU A 101 2.95 18.33 -0.30
C LEU A 101 2.56 19.80 -0.11
N ASP A 102 1.26 20.09 -0.06
CA ASP A 102 0.79 21.37 0.50
C ASP A 102 1.19 21.37 1.98
N LEU A 103 2.38 21.94 2.23
CA LEU A 103 3.02 22.12 3.53
C LEU A 103 2.36 23.26 4.31
N ASP A 104 1.03 23.22 4.46
CA ASP A 104 0.32 24.01 5.48
C ASP A 104 0.47 23.37 6.87
N MET A 105 1.66 22.85 7.18
CA MET A 105 2.02 22.13 8.41
C MET A 105 3.40 22.58 8.91
N ILE A 106 3.63 23.89 8.91
CA ILE A 106 4.63 24.53 9.76
C ILE A 106 3.89 25.62 10.56
N GLU A 107 3.43 25.24 11.75
CA GLU A 107 3.32 26.11 12.93
C GLU A 107 3.91 25.36 14.12
#